data_AF-A0A7S1Y181-F1
#
_entry.id   AF-A0A7S1Y181-F1
#
_cell.length_a   1.000
_cell.length_b   1.000
_cell.length_c   1.000
_cell.angle_alpha   90.00
_cell.angle_beta   90.00
_cell.angle_gamma   90.00
#
_symmetry.space_group_name_H-M   'P 1'
#
loop_
_entity.id
_entity.type
_entity.pdbx_description
1 polymer ?
#
loop_
_entity_poly.entity_id
_entity_poly.type
_entity_poly.pdbx_seq_one_letter_code
_entity_poly.pdbx_strand_id
1 'polypeptide(L)'
;AAEERRRLELARARYAAATKCQSVWRMHVAREEYQAVRIHHLAAQEVQRTFRGHIGRRKFRRKKMWDTAEPGPERLKLGMELIEESKLAFEKQREEVEALHRAQEAAESRVSSIYTELQNSEKELMTLERELQEIDQIEQDLTVLTHERNLLQEGVQNAAGFDLTKTKDTGRSRSSRHAEEQALEMAIHVKRAEREKRRMELEAEFAAVHGQVQQKKAALDRLEMALGDMEATRERKDREFGRLQRNLMELLQEQKFELDVLREKGIQLETATATSAAAAAATAQRAAEHEKRSESMYAQTEELMKFQFMSMSLSYFSSLNMLQQMRDINHDTTRAAVTSSASVAAAASAAAAAASIPSLKNLKLGAEDLIGASLRKKQGDLEKAKRMEEEVKDAMNLPFPEDVRLWTVEDVSRWLDTLRLSQYKRAFEDASVDGNFLIELRETDMSEVLGMEHKLHIRKVVTARAKLMPLNEEEQSKLNVVREEKSAELVRAGQAAPGEGVPKLDAVFSQARNGRIKRVEESLNLGFPIDAEDAKGNTLLMVAVQQTNQKLTAILISRGADLNHQNAAGNTALHYAMAYDPEGVMGEFLIEKGADDSLENVVGLSCYDGLGD
;
A
#
# COMPACT_ATOMS: atom_id res chain seq x y z
N ALA A 1 -52.68 12.22 58.61
CA ALA A 1 -51.90 11.06 59.10
C ALA A 1 -52.34 9.70 58.53
N ALA A 2 -53.44 9.08 58.99
CA ALA A 2 -53.83 7.73 58.51
C ALA A 2 -54.27 7.71 57.03
N GLU A 3 -55.07 8.70 56.60
CA GLU A 3 -55.47 8.85 55.19
C GLU A 3 -54.29 9.17 54.27
N GLU A 4 -53.35 10.01 54.72
CA GLU A 4 -52.14 10.31 53.94
C GLU A 4 -51.23 9.09 53.79
N ARG A 5 -51.08 8.27 54.85
CA ARG A 5 -50.36 6.98 54.74
C ARG A 5 -51.02 6.07 53.72
N ARG A 6 -52.35 5.96 53.75
CA ARG A 6 -53.11 5.16 52.78
C ARG A 6 -52.96 5.70 51.35
N ARG A 7 -52.97 7.03 51.16
CA ARG A 7 -52.74 7.68 49.86
C ARG A 7 -51.34 7.42 49.33
N LEU A 8 -50.31 7.49 50.19
CA LEU A 8 -48.92 7.20 49.83
C LEU A 8 -48.71 5.71 49.49
N GLU A 9 -49.32 4.80 50.23
CA GLU A 9 -49.29 3.36 49.91
C GLU A 9 -49.94 3.07 48.56
N LEU A 10 -51.07 3.69 48.27
CA LEU A 10 -51.77 3.54 47.00
C LEU A 10 -50.98 4.15 45.83
N ALA A 11 -50.29 5.27 46.05
CA ALA A 11 -49.34 5.84 45.08
C ALA A 11 -48.13 4.94 44.84
N ARG A 12 -47.54 4.36 45.89
CA ARG A 12 -46.44 3.38 45.78
C ARG A 12 -46.86 2.11 45.04
N ALA A 13 -48.04 1.58 45.34
CA ALA A 13 -48.60 0.42 44.65
C ALA A 13 -48.83 0.71 43.15
N ARG A 14 -49.36 1.89 42.81
CA ARG A 14 -49.51 2.34 41.42
C ARG A 14 -48.17 2.49 40.72
N TYR A 15 -47.17 3.07 41.38
CA TYR A 15 -45.83 3.21 40.80
C TYR A 15 -45.17 1.85 40.56
N ALA A 16 -45.26 0.93 41.53
CA ALA A 16 -44.75 -0.44 41.38
C ALA A 16 -45.44 -1.19 40.22
N ALA A 17 -46.77 -1.07 40.11
CA ALA A 17 -47.51 -1.65 38.99
C ALA A 17 -47.08 -1.02 37.64
N ALA A 18 -46.94 0.30 37.57
CA ALA A 18 -46.48 1.00 36.38
C ALA A 18 -45.07 0.58 35.96
N THR A 19 -44.13 0.46 36.91
CA THR A 19 -42.78 -0.05 36.61
C THR A 19 -42.79 -1.48 36.09
N LYS A 20 -43.68 -2.34 36.63
CA LYS A 20 -43.81 -3.72 36.17
C LYS A 20 -44.37 -3.77 34.75
N CYS A 21 -45.43 -3.01 34.46
CA CYS A 21 -45.98 -2.87 33.10
C CYS A 21 -44.94 -2.33 32.11
N GLN A 22 -44.18 -1.30 32.49
CA GLN A 22 -43.10 -0.76 31.65
C GLN A 22 -41.99 -1.78 31.39
N SER A 23 -41.60 -2.57 32.39
CA SER A 23 -40.57 -3.61 32.23
C SER A 23 -41.03 -4.73 31.28
N VAL A 24 -42.29 -5.17 31.39
CA VAL A 24 -42.87 -6.19 30.51
C VAL A 24 -42.99 -5.66 29.09
N TRP A 25 -43.44 -4.41 28.92
CA TRP A 25 -43.53 -3.77 27.62
C TRP A 25 -42.16 -3.64 26.94
N ARG A 26 -41.14 -3.14 27.66
CA ARG A 26 -39.76 -3.06 27.15
C ARG A 26 -39.22 -4.42 26.73
N MET A 27 -39.48 -5.45 27.52
CA MET A 27 -39.06 -6.82 27.20
C MET A 27 -39.80 -7.38 25.97
N HIS A 28 -41.08 -7.05 25.80
CA HIS A 28 -41.85 -7.43 24.62
C HIS A 28 -41.31 -6.74 23.35
N VAL A 29 -41.11 -5.42 23.38
CA VAL A 29 -40.53 -4.65 22.27
C VAL A 29 -39.15 -5.16 21.90
N ALA A 30 -38.25 -5.34 22.89
CA ALA A 30 -36.91 -5.87 22.64
C ALA A 30 -36.94 -7.28 22.02
N ARG A 31 -37.92 -8.11 22.39
CA ARG A 31 -38.09 -9.45 21.81
C ARG A 31 -38.58 -9.38 20.36
N GLU A 32 -39.51 -8.48 20.04
CA GLU A 32 -39.96 -8.27 18.65
C GLU A 32 -38.84 -7.71 17.78
N GLU A 33 -38.09 -6.71 18.26
CA GLU A 33 -36.92 -6.16 17.57
C GLU A 33 -35.88 -7.26 17.31
N TYR A 34 -35.56 -8.07 18.32
CA TYR A 34 -34.65 -9.21 18.16
C TYR A 34 -35.15 -10.21 17.12
N GLN A 35 -36.45 -10.54 17.14
CA GLN A 35 -37.04 -11.46 16.16
C GLN A 35 -36.97 -10.89 14.74
N ALA A 36 -37.29 -9.61 14.56
CA ALA A 36 -37.20 -8.92 13.26
C ALA A 36 -35.77 -8.95 12.72
N VAL A 37 -34.79 -8.54 13.53
CA VAL A 37 -33.36 -8.56 13.16
C VAL A 37 -32.91 -9.99 12.84
N ARG A 38 -33.33 -10.99 13.61
CA ARG A 38 -32.98 -12.40 13.37
C ARG A 38 -33.59 -12.93 12.07
N ILE A 39 -34.84 -12.57 11.75
CA ILE A 39 -35.48 -12.94 10.48
C ILE A 39 -34.72 -12.30 9.32
N HIS A 40 -34.39 -11.01 9.40
CA HIS A 40 -33.59 -10.34 8.37
C HIS A 40 -32.22 -10.98 8.19
N HIS A 41 -31.55 -11.35 9.29
CA HIS A 41 -30.26 -12.02 9.23
C HIS A 41 -30.34 -13.40 8.57
N LEU A 42 -31.30 -14.23 8.97
CA LEU A 42 -31.50 -15.56 8.38
C LEU A 42 -31.87 -15.46 6.90
N ALA A 43 -32.77 -14.54 6.53
CA ALA A 43 -33.12 -14.28 5.14
C ALA A 43 -31.90 -13.83 4.33
N ALA A 44 -31.08 -12.93 4.87
CA ALA A 44 -29.84 -12.49 4.22
C ALA A 44 -28.86 -13.66 4.03
N GLN A 45 -28.71 -14.54 5.02
CA GLN A 45 -27.87 -15.75 4.91
C GLN A 45 -28.38 -16.71 3.83
N GLU A 46 -29.69 -16.94 3.74
CA GLU A 46 -30.29 -17.78 2.71
C GLU A 46 -30.09 -17.21 1.30
N VAL A 47 -30.29 -15.90 1.13
CA VAL A 47 -30.00 -15.19 -0.13
C VAL A 47 -28.52 -15.31 -0.50
N GLN A 48 -27.61 -15.10 0.46
CA GLN A 48 -26.18 -15.27 0.22
C GLN A 48 -25.83 -16.72 -0.17
N ARG A 49 -26.39 -17.72 0.50
CA ARG A 49 -26.17 -19.14 0.19
C ARG A 49 -26.66 -19.49 -1.22
N THR A 50 -27.88 -19.09 -1.56
CA THR A 50 -28.46 -19.35 -2.89
C THR A 50 -27.66 -18.65 -3.99
N PHE A 51 -27.24 -17.41 -3.77
CA PHE A 51 -26.40 -16.65 -4.70
C PHE A 51 -25.01 -17.25 -4.87
N ARG A 52 -24.32 -17.64 -3.79
CA ARG A 52 -23.02 -18.35 -3.86
C ARG A 52 -23.15 -19.67 -4.62
N GLY A 53 -24.23 -20.42 -4.39
CA GLY A 53 -24.54 -21.63 -5.14
C GLY A 53 -24.78 -21.36 -6.63
N HIS A 54 -25.50 -20.29 -6.97
CA HIS A 54 -25.72 -19.86 -8.35
C HIS A 54 -24.40 -19.49 -9.06
N ILE A 55 -23.56 -18.68 -8.41
CA ILE A 55 -22.23 -18.32 -8.93
C ILE A 55 -21.36 -19.58 -9.12
N GLY A 56 -21.33 -20.48 -8.13
CA GLY A 56 -20.58 -21.73 -8.20
C GLY A 56 -21.01 -22.60 -9.38
N ARG A 57 -22.32 -22.79 -9.58
CA ARG A 57 -22.87 -23.53 -10.73
C ARG A 57 -22.57 -22.85 -12.07
N ARG A 58 -22.57 -21.52 -12.12
CA ARG A 58 -22.21 -20.76 -13.33
C ARG A 58 -20.72 -20.92 -13.66
N LYS A 59 -19.83 -20.81 -12.65
CA LYS A 59 -18.38 -21.06 -12.82
C LYS A 59 -18.12 -22.50 -13.26
N PHE A 60 -18.75 -23.48 -12.61
CA PHE A 60 -18.61 -24.89 -12.99
C PHE A 60 -19.11 -25.16 -14.40
N ARG A 61 -20.26 -24.61 -14.81
CA ARG A 61 -20.73 -24.71 -16.21
C ARG A 61 -19.70 -24.13 -17.18
N ARG A 62 -19.15 -22.94 -16.89
CA ARG A 62 -18.12 -22.33 -17.75
C ARG A 62 -16.88 -23.21 -17.87
N LYS A 63 -16.34 -23.68 -16.73
CA LYS A 63 -15.19 -24.58 -16.72
C LYS A 63 -15.48 -25.88 -17.47
N LYS A 64 -16.66 -26.45 -17.26
CA LYS A 64 -17.09 -27.64 -18.00
C LYS A 64 -17.14 -27.40 -19.51
N MET A 65 -17.71 -26.27 -19.96
CA MET A 65 -17.73 -25.92 -21.39
C MET A 65 -16.32 -25.82 -21.97
N TRP A 66 -15.40 -25.21 -21.21
CA TRP A 66 -13.98 -25.10 -21.56
C TRP A 66 -13.28 -26.46 -21.64
N ASP A 67 -13.44 -27.30 -20.61
CA ASP A 67 -12.84 -28.63 -20.53
C ASP A 67 -13.40 -29.58 -21.62
N THR A 68 -14.66 -29.39 -22.04
CA THR A 68 -15.30 -30.17 -23.11
C THR A 68 -14.91 -29.72 -24.52
N ALA A 69 -14.39 -28.50 -24.70
CA ALA A 69 -13.98 -28.00 -26.01
C ALA A 69 -12.65 -28.65 -26.44
N GLU A 70 -12.56 -29.08 -27.69
CA GLU A 70 -11.34 -29.69 -28.23
C GLU A 70 -10.19 -28.65 -28.27
N PRO A 71 -8.97 -29.02 -27.82
CA PRO A 71 -7.81 -28.13 -27.88
C PRO A 71 -7.52 -27.66 -29.31
N GLY A 72 -7.34 -26.35 -29.49
CA GLY A 72 -7.11 -25.71 -30.79
C GLY A 72 -8.20 -24.70 -31.19
N PRO A 73 -8.72 -24.72 -32.44
CA PRO A 73 -9.51 -23.63 -32.98
C PRO A 73 -10.89 -23.44 -32.29
N GLU A 74 -11.52 -24.52 -31.83
CA GLU A 74 -12.83 -24.44 -31.16
C GLU A 74 -12.72 -23.81 -29.77
N ARG A 75 -11.68 -24.16 -29.01
CA ARG A 75 -11.40 -23.58 -27.69
C ARG A 75 -10.96 -22.11 -27.77
N LEU A 76 -10.22 -21.73 -28.81
CA LEU A 76 -9.92 -20.32 -29.09
C LEU A 76 -11.19 -19.51 -29.37
N LYS A 77 -12.08 -20.03 -30.22
CA LYS A 77 -13.36 -19.38 -30.52
C LYS A 77 -14.21 -19.18 -29.26
N LEU A 78 -14.33 -20.23 -28.43
CA LEU A 78 -15.05 -20.17 -27.16
C LEU A 78 -14.42 -19.13 -26.20
N GLY A 79 -13.09 -19.05 -26.14
CA GLY A 79 -12.42 -18.06 -25.31
C GLY A 79 -12.62 -16.63 -25.78
N MET A 80 -12.65 -16.39 -27.09
CA MET A 80 -12.97 -15.07 -27.65
C MET A 80 -14.40 -14.64 -27.31
N GLU A 81 -15.38 -15.54 -27.41
CA GLU A 81 -16.77 -15.27 -26.97
C GLU A 81 -16.84 -14.93 -25.47
N LEU A 82 -16.10 -15.65 -24.62
CA LEU A 82 -16.02 -15.36 -23.18
C LEU A 82 -15.33 -14.03 -22.88
N ILE A 83 -14.33 -13.64 -23.67
CA ILE A 83 -13.66 -12.34 -23.57
C ILE A 83 -14.62 -11.23 -23.95
N GLU A 84 -15.38 -11.37 -25.04
CA GLU A 84 -16.41 -10.40 -25.43
C GLU A 84 -17.51 -10.23 -24.37
N GLU A 85 -18.02 -11.34 -23.80
CA GLU A 85 -18.97 -11.29 -22.68
C GLU A 85 -18.39 -10.54 -21.47
N SER A 86 -17.11 -10.79 -21.16
CA SER A 86 -16.43 -10.13 -20.04
C SER A 86 -16.19 -8.65 -20.31
N LYS A 87 -15.94 -8.26 -21.57
CA LYS A 87 -15.79 -6.87 -22.01
C LYS A 87 -17.09 -6.10 -21.82
N LEU A 88 -18.21 -6.67 -22.26
CA LEU A 88 -19.52 -6.03 -22.15
C LEU A 88 -19.94 -5.88 -20.67
N ALA A 89 -19.61 -6.88 -19.84
CA ALA A 89 -19.78 -6.78 -18.40
C ALA A 89 -18.90 -5.69 -17.76
N PHE A 90 -17.67 -5.53 -18.25
CA PHE A 90 -16.72 -4.51 -17.80
C PHE A 90 -17.19 -3.09 -18.16
N GLU A 91 -17.64 -2.88 -19.39
CA GLU A 91 -18.21 -1.59 -19.85
C GLU A 91 -19.42 -1.19 -18.99
N LYS A 92 -20.33 -2.14 -18.74
CA LYS A 92 -21.47 -1.90 -17.87
C LYS A 92 -21.05 -1.54 -16.44
N GLN A 93 -20.06 -2.23 -15.87
CA GLN A 93 -19.56 -1.90 -14.53
C GLN A 93 -18.88 -0.51 -14.51
N ARG A 94 -18.14 -0.15 -15.56
CA ARG A 94 -17.53 1.18 -15.68
C ARG A 94 -18.59 2.28 -15.68
N GLU A 95 -19.63 2.14 -16.50
CA GLU A 95 -20.74 3.10 -16.55
C GLU A 95 -21.45 3.23 -15.19
N GLU A 96 -21.65 2.11 -14.49
CA GLU A 96 -22.21 2.11 -13.13
C GLU A 96 -21.30 2.86 -12.13
N VAL A 97 -19.98 2.64 -12.16
CA VAL A 97 -19.01 3.33 -11.29
C VAL A 97 -18.92 4.82 -11.62
N GLU A 98 -18.88 5.19 -12.90
CA GLU A 98 -18.88 6.59 -13.35
C GLU A 98 -20.19 7.32 -12.97
N ALA A 99 -21.33 6.63 -13.05
CA ALA A 99 -22.60 7.17 -12.58
C ALA A 99 -22.61 7.38 -11.06
N LEU A 100 -22.06 6.44 -10.28
CA LEU A 100 -21.89 6.60 -8.83
C LEU A 100 -20.96 7.78 -8.50
N HIS A 101 -19.86 7.94 -9.22
CA HIS A 101 -18.92 9.04 -8.99
C HIS A 101 -19.57 10.40 -9.27
N ARG A 102 -20.30 10.54 -10.38
CA ARG A 102 -21.05 11.78 -10.68
C ARG A 102 -22.11 12.08 -9.63
N ALA A 103 -22.79 11.05 -9.13
CA ALA A 103 -23.77 11.21 -8.08
C ALA A 103 -23.11 11.59 -6.73
N GLN A 104 -21.92 11.05 -6.43
CA GLN A 104 -21.13 11.39 -5.25
C GLN A 104 -20.68 12.86 -5.29
N GLU A 105 -20.10 13.32 -6.41
CA GLU A 105 -19.72 14.73 -6.60
C GLU A 105 -20.94 15.67 -6.46
N ALA A 106 -22.10 15.28 -7.00
CA ALA A 106 -23.34 16.03 -6.85
C ALA A 106 -23.84 16.07 -5.39
N ALA A 107 -23.59 15.04 -4.59
CA ALA A 107 -23.93 15.01 -3.17
C ALA A 107 -22.94 15.83 -2.33
N GLU A 108 -21.63 15.70 -2.59
CA GLU A 108 -20.57 16.48 -1.92
C GLU A 108 -20.73 17.99 -2.16
N SER A 109 -21.06 18.39 -3.39
CA SER A 109 -21.37 19.79 -3.70
C SER A 109 -22.59 20.31 -2.93
N ARG A 110 -23.63 19.49 -2.74
CA ARG A 110 -24.79 19.84 -1.91
C ARG A 110 -24.45 19.94 -0.43
N VAL A 111 -23.59 19.05 0.07
CA VAL A 111 -23.07 19.13 1.45
C VAL A 111 -22.31 20.44 1.63
N SER A 112 -21.43 20.78 0.69
CA SER A 112 -20.69 22.05 0.73
C SER A 112 -21.62 23.26 0.70
N SER A 113 -22.71 23.25 -0.09
CA SER A 113 -23.66 24.36 -0.10
C SER A 113 -24.45 24.47 1.20
N ILE A 114 -24.87 23.35 1.80
CA ILE A 114 -25.55 23.38 3.10
C ILE A 114 -24.61 23.87 4.20
N TYR A 115 -23.33 23.49 4.15
CA TYR A 115 -22.33 23.94 5.12
C TYR A 115 -22.12 25.46 5.07
N THR A 116 -22.03 26.05 3.88
CA THR A 116 -21.93 27.52 3.75
C THR A 116 -23.20 28.23 4.22
N GLU A 117 -24.37 27.66 3.92
CA GLU A 117 -25.64 28.17 4.43
C GLU A 117 -25.77 28.07 5.95
N LEU A 118 -25.17 27.04 6.57
CA LEU A 118 -25.18 26.85 8.01
C LEU A 118 -24.24 27.83 8.70
N GLN A 119 -23.05 28.07 8.14
CA GLN A 119 -22.15 29.13 8.60
C GLN A 119 -22.78 30.53 8.54
N ASN A 120 -23.60 30.80 7.53
CA ASN A 120 -24.34 32.07 7.45
C ASN A 120 -25.41 32.15 8.54
N SER A 121 -26.18 31.09 8.77
CA SER A 121 -27.15 31.05 9.88
C SER A 121 -26.50 31.13 11.27
N GLU A 122 -25.29 30.61 11.44
CA GLU A 122 -24.52 30.79 12.68
C GLU A 122 -24.09 32.25 12.90
N LYS A 123 -23.69 32.96 11.83
CA LYS A 123 -23.42 34.41 11.92
C LYS A 123 -24.68 35.21 12.28
N GLU A 124 -25.83 34.84 11.72
CA GLU A 124 -27.12 35.45 12.06
C GLU A 124 -27.48 35.21 13.53
N LEU A 125 -27.24 34.01 14.07
CA LEU A 125 -27.41 33.74 15.50
C LEU A 125 -26.48 34.60 16.36
N MET A 126 -25.22 34.77 15.96
CA MET A 126 -24.27 35.63 16.69
C MET A 126 -24.71 37.10 16.70
N THR A 127 -25.34 37.59 15.61
CA THR A 127 -25.92 38.94 15.59
C THR A 127 -27.13 39.04 16.51
N LEU A 128 -28.03 38.06 16.50
CA LEU A 128 -29.19 38.03 17.39
C LEU A 128 -28.79 37.92 18.88
N GLU A 129 -27.72 37.18 19.19
CA GLU A 129 -27.18 37.07 20.57
C GLU A 129 -26.66 38.43 21.06
N ARG A 130 -26.06 39.21 20.18
CA ARG A 130 -25.66 40.58 20.50
C ARG A 130 -26.87 41.50 20.73
N GLU A 131 -27.92 41.37 19.93
CA GLU A 131 -29.16 42.13 20.13
C GLU A 131 -29.88 41.74 21.43
N LEU A 132 -29.76 40.48 21.87
CA LEU A 132 -30.23 40.05 23.18
C LEU A 132 -29.46 40.73 24.32
N GLN A 133 -28.15 40.94 24.19
CA GLN A 133 -27.37 41.71 25.17
C GLN A 133 -27.84 43.18 25.26
N GLU A 134 -28.36 43.75 24.18
CA GLU A 134 -28.96 45.10 24.24
C GLU A 134 -30.26 45.11 25.07
N ILE A 135 -31.03 44.01 25.10
CA ILE A 135 -32.17 43.86 26.02
C ILE A 135 -31.70 43.83 27.47
N ASP A 136 -30.61 43.13 27.77
CA ASP A 136 -30.04 43.10 29.11
C ASP A 136 -29.62 44.51 29.57
N GLN A 137 -29.13 45.35 28.65
CA GLN A 137 -28.86 46.76 28.95
C GLN A 137 -30.14 47.55 29.26
N ILE A 138 -31.23 47.33 28.52
CA ILE A 138 -32.54 47.93 28.82
C ILE A 138 -33.05 47.47 30.19
N GLU A 139 -32.79 46.22 30.57
CA GLU A 139 -33.15 45.69 31.89
C GLU A 139 -32.34 46.35 33.01
N GLN A 140 -31.03 46.58 32.79
CA GLN A 140 -30.21 47.37 33.71
C GLN A 140 -30.74 48.80 33.86
N ASP A 141 -31.05 49.49 32.76
CA ASP A 141 -31.64 50.84 32.78
C ASP A 141 -32.97 50.85 33.55
N LEU A 142 -33.79 49.81 33.38
CA LEU A 142 -35.04 49.61 34.14
C LEU A 142 -34.79 49.45 35.64
N THR A 143 -33.75 48.72 36.04
CA THR A 143 -33.38 48.58 37.46
C THR A 143 -32.90 49.90 38.06
N VAL A 144 -32.15 50.71 37.30
CA VAL A 144 -31.71 52.04 37.73
C VAL A 144 -32.91 52.97 37.89
N LEU A 145 -33.79 53.06 36.88
CA LEU A 145 -34.99 53.91 36.93
C LEU A 145 -35.96 53.50 38.06
N THR A 146 -36.12 52.20 38.30
CA THR A 146 -36.94 51.72 39.43
C THR A 146 -36.30 52.02 40.79
N HIS A 147 -34.98 51.96 40.89
CA HIS A 147 -34.24 52.37 42.08
C HIS A 147 -34.37 53.87 42.35
N GLU A 148 -34.18 54.71 41.32
CA GLU A 148 -34.37 56.18 41.40
C GLU A 148 -35.79 56.55 41.81
N ARG A 149 -36.81 55.87 41.26
CA ARG A 149 -38.21 56.04 41.65
C ARG A 149 -38.43 55.73 43.13
N ASN A 150 -37.89 54.61 43.62
CA ASN A 150 -38.04 54.20 45.02
C ASN A 150 -37.32 55.18 45.98
N LEU A 151 -36.13 55.68 45.60
CA LEU A 151 -35.42 56.71 46.37
C LEU A 151 -36.21 58.03 46.46
N LEU A 152 -36.85 58.46 45.37
CA LEU A 152 -37.73 59.63 45.35
C LEU A 152 -38.98 59.45 46.21
N GLN A 153 -39.51 58.22 46.26
CA GLN A 153 -40.68 57.85 47.05
C GLN A 153 -40.38 57.79 48.56
N GLU A 154 -39.19 57.33 48.93
CA GLU A 154 -38.69 57.31 50.32
C GLU A 154 -38.22 58.69 50.81
N GLY A 155 -38.05 59.67 49.91
CA GLY A 155 -37.67 61.04 50.24
C GLY A 155 -36.20 61.20 50.67
N VAL A 156 -35.34 60.24 50.33
CA VAL A 156 -33.93 60.22 50.71
C VAL A 156 -33.13 61.12 49.75
N GLN A 157 -32.55 62.20 50.28
CA GLN A 157 -31.88 63.23 49.47
C GLN A 157 -30.46 62.91 48.98
N ASN A 158 -29.88 61.74 49.25
CA ASN A 158 -28.47 61.49 48.96
C ASN A 158 -28.19 60.14 48.29
N ALA A 159 -27.94 60.17 46.99
CA ALA A 159 -26.95 59.38 46.22
C ALA A 159 -27.22 59.66 44.73
N ALA A 160 -26.32 60.14 43.86
CA ALA A 160 -24.87 60.16 43.87
C ALA A 160 -24.32 61.32 42.99
N GLY A 161 -23.16 61.88 43.37
CA GLY A 161 -22.08 62.14 42.41
C GLY A 161 -22.06 63.39 41.52
N PHE A 162 -22.95 64.37 41.64
CA PHE A 162 -22.80 65.66 40.95
C PHE A 162 -22.45 66.81 41.91
N ASP A 163 -21.34 67.47 41.62
CA ASP A 163 -20.75 68.58 42.36
C ASP A 163 -21.70 69.79 42.37
N LEU A 164 -22.32 70.06 43.52
CA LEU A 164 -23.14 71.24 43.77
C LEU A 164 -22.35 72.24 44.61
N THR A 165 -21.42 72.94 43.97
CA THR A 165 -21.07 74.28 44.45
C THR A 165 -21.99 75.30 43.79
N LYS A 166 -22.84 75.92 44.62
CA LYS A 166 -23.76 77.03 44.36
C LYS A 166 -25.06 76.68 43.60
N THR A 167 -26.09 76.30 44.34
CA THR A 167 -27.24 77.19 44.64
C THR A 167 -28.07 76.59 45.79
N LYS A 168 -28.38 77.41 46.79
CA LYS A 168 -29.42 77.12 47.78
C LYS A 168 -30.76 77.21 47.05
N ASP A 169 -31.49 76.11 46.97
CA ASP A 169 -32.92 76.18 46.65
C ASP A 169 -33.72 75.37 47.66
N THR A 170 -34.23 76.08 48.66
CA THR A 170 -35.17 75.60 49.65
C THR A 170 -36.58 75.70 49.07
N GLY A 171 -37.14 74.57 48.60
CA GLY A 171 -38.59 74.44 48.37
C GLY A 171 -39.02 73.79 47.06
N ARG A 172 -38.67 72.53 46.79
CA ARG A 172 -39.44 71.74 45.80
C ARG A 172 -40.82 71.40 46.40
N SER A 173 -41.88 71.97 45.83
CA SER A 173 -43.27 71.68 46.18
C SER A 173 -43.58 70.17 46.08
N ARG A 174 -44.46 69.64 46.95
CA ARG A 174 -44.98 68.26 46.85
C ARG A 174 -45.50 67.97 45.43
N SER A 175 -46.06 68.98 44.75
CA SER A 175 -46.54 68.86 43.36
C SER A 175 -45.41 68.63 42.34
N SER A 176 -44.21 69.17 42.56
CA SER A 176 -43.07 68.99 41.65
C SER A 176 -42.44 67.61 41.81
N ARG A 177 -42.34 67.08 43.05
CA ARG A 177 -41.88 65.69 43.28
C ARG A 177 -42.86 64.67 42.72
N HIS A 178 -44.16 64.92 42.84
CA HIS A 178 -45.17 64.04 42.27
C HIS A 178 -45.14 64.05 40.73
N ALA A 179 -44.82 65.20 40.11
CA ALA A 179 -44.60 65.27 38.66
C ALA A 179 -43.35 64.50 38.21
N GLU A 180 -42.25 64.56 38.99
CA GLU A 180 -41.03 63.76 38.74
C GLU A 180 -41.28 62.26 38.92
N GLU A 181 -42.06 61.87 39.94
CA GLU A 181 -42.47 60.48 40.19
C GLU A 181 -43.35 59.94 39.04
N GLN A 182 -44.35 60.70 38.60
CA GLN A 182 -45.20 60.34 37.46
C GLN A 182 -44.39 60.26 36.14
N ALA A 183 -43.42 61.16 35.94
CA ALA A 183 -42.55 61.11 34.77
C ALA A 183 -41.67 59.84 34.77
N LEU A 184 -41.09 59.46 35.91
CA LEU A 184 -40.33 58.22 36.06
C LEU A 184 -41.20 56.97 35.89
N GLU A 185 -42.42 56.97 36.43
CA GLU A 185 -43.37 55.87 36.26
C GLU A 185 -43.75 55.67 34.78
N MET A 186 -43.97 56.78 34.07
CA MET A 186 -44.25 56.75 32.63
C MET A 186 -43.02 56.29 31.83
N ALA A 187 -41.81 56.70 32.21
CA ALA A 187 -40.56 56.24 31.60
C ALA A 187 -40.30 54.73 31.81
N ILE A 188 -40.56 54.22 33.02
CA ILE A 188 -40.50 52.77 33.35
C ILE A 188 -41.49 51.99 32.50
N HIS A 189 -42.73 52.49 32.36
CA HIS A 189 -43.73 51.84 31.50
C HIS A 189 -43.31 51.79 30.04
N VAL A 190 -42.78 52.89 29.50
CA VAL A 190 -42.27 52.94 28.13
C VAL A 190 -41.11 51.96 27.93
N LYS A 191 -40.14 51.91 28.87
CA LYS A 191 -39.01 50.99 28.80
C LYS A 191 -39.41 49.52 28.95
N ARG A 192 -40.41 49.21 29.78
CA ARG A 192 -40.99 47.85 29.88
C ARG A 192 -41.65 47.42 28.57
N ALA A 193 -42.45 48.30 27.97
CA ALA A 193 -43.09 48.01 26.69
C ALA A 193 -42.06 47.87 25.55
N GLU A 194 -41.02 48.70 25.54
CA GLU A 194 -39.91 48.60 24.59
C GLU A 194 -39.16 47.27 24.74
N ARG A 195 -38.86 46.87 25.98
CA ARG A 195 -38.22 45.58 26.30
C ARG A 195 -39.07 44.39 25.84
N GLU A 196 -40.35 44.35 26.22
CA GLU A 196 -41.24 43.23 25.90
C GLU A 196 -41.43 43.08 24.38
N LYS A 197 -41.56 44.20 23.67
CA LYS A 197 -41.67 44.19 22.21
C LYS A 197 -40.40 43.64 21.54
N ARG A 198 -39.22 44.19 21.88
CA ARG A 198 -37.94 43.71 21.34
C ARG A 198 -37.68 42.24 21.69
N ARG A 199 -38.04 41.83 22.92
CA ARG A 199 -37.91 40.45 23.36
C ARG A 199 -38.78 39.50 22.53
N MET A 200 -40.04 39.85 22.28
CA MET A 200 -40.92 39.04 21.46
C MET A 200 -40.44 38.92 20.00
N GLU A 201 -39.95 40.02 19.42
CA GLU A 201 -39.40 40.04 18.05
C GLU A 201 -38.16 39.15 17.96
N LEU A 202 -37.20 39.31 18.88
CA LEU A 202 -35.99 38.48 18.92
C LEU A 202 -36.29 37.00 19.22
N GLU A 203 -37.17 36.68 20.17
CA GLU A 203 -37.55 35.29 20.45
C GLU A 203 -38.16 34.60 19.22
N ALA A 204 -38.95 35.33 18.41
CA ALA A 204 -39.51 34.80 17.17
C ALA A 204 -38.44 34.59 16.09
N GLU A 205 -37.51 35.52 15.92
CA GLU A 205 -36.40 35.42 14.97
C GLU A 205 -35.43 34.29 15.35
N PHE A 206 -35.06 34.18 16.62
CA PHE A 206 -34.26 33.07 17.15
C PHE A 206 -34.93 31.72 16.91
N ALA A 207 -36.24 31.60 17.19
CA ALA A 207 -36.97 30.36 16.96
C ALA A 207 -36.98 29.98 15.47
N ALA A 208 -37.12 30.96 14.58
CA ALA A 208 -37.09 30.75 13.14
C ALA A 208 -35.70 30.31 12.65
N VAL A 209 -34.63 31.02 13.02
CA VAL A 209 -33.25 30.69 12.63
C VAL A 209 -32.83 29.35 13.21
N HIS A 210 -33.11 29.08 14.48
CA HIS A 210 -32.83 27.79 15.11
C HIS A 210 -33.60 26.65 14.41
N GLY A 211 -34.87 26.87 14.03
CA GLY A 211 -35.65 25.93 13.24
C GLY A 211 -34.99 25.61 11.89
N GLN A 212 -34.51 26.62 11.17
CA GLN A 212 -33.79 26.45 9.91
C GLN A 212 -32.45 25.69 10.11
N VAL A 213 -31.68 26.03 11.15
CA VAL A 213 -30.43 25.33 11.47
C VAL A 213 -30.69 23.85 11.76
N GLN A 214 -31.73 23.52 12.54
CA GLN A 214 -32.09 22.12 12.81
C GLN A 214 -32.52 21.37 11.55
N GLN A 215 -33.27 22.02 10.64
CA GLN A 215 -33.63 21.41 9.36
C GLN A 215 -32.41 21.17 8.47
N LYS A 216 -31.48 22.14 8.39
CA LYS A 216 -30.22 22.01 7.64
C LYS A 216 -29.32 20.92 8.21
N LYS A 217 -29.18 20.83 9.55
CA LYS A 217 -28.45 19.75 10.23
C LYS A 217 -29.06 18.38 9.92
N ALA A 218 -30.39 18.24 10.04
CA ALA A 218 -31.06 16.99 9.69
C ALA A 218 -30.93 16.64 8.19
N ALA A 219 -30.87 17.63 7.30
CA ALA A 219 -30.59 17.41 5.88
C ALA A 219 -29.15 16.97 5.63
N LEU A 220 -28.18 17.56 6.35
CA LEU A 220 -26.77 17.19 6.32
C LEU A 220 -26.58 15.74 6.78
N ASP A 221 -27.14 15.36 7.94
CA ASP A 221 -27.05 13.99 8.47
C ASP A 221 -27.58 12.95 7.46
N ARG A 222 -28.67 13.27 6.76
CA ARG A 222 -29.24 12.39 5.72
C ARG A 222 -28.31 12.28 4.50
N LEU A 223 -27.69 13.38 4.08
CA LEU A 223 -26.74 13.38 2.96
C LEU A 223 -25.44 12.65 3.33
N GLU A 224 -24.96 12.78 4.56
CA GLU A 224 -23.79 12.05 5.06
C GLU A 224 -24.06 10.54 5.10
N MET A 225 -25.23 10.11 5.60
CA MET A 225 -25.63 8.70 5.53
C MET A 225 -25.70 8.20 4.08
N ALA A 226 -26.29 8.99 3.18
CA ALA A 226 -26.38 8.64 1.76
C ALA A 226 -25.00 8.57 1.08
N LEU A 227 -24.09 9.49 1.41
CA LEU A 227 -22.70 9.47 0.94
C LEU A 227 -21.98 8.22 1.42
N GLY A 228 -22.11 7.86 2.70
CA GLY A 228 -21.54 6.62 3.25
C GLY A 228 -22.05 5.37 2.54
N ASP A 229 -23.36 5.30 2.25
CA ASP A 229 -23.95 4.20 1.46
C ASP A 229 -23.40 4.17 0.03
N MET A 230 -23.25 5.34 -0.62
CA MET A 230 -22.69 5.46 -1.96
C MET A 230 -21.21 5.05 -2.01
N GLU A 231 -20.40 5.44 -1.03
CA GLU A 231 -19.01 5.01 -0.90
C GLU A 231 -18.90 3.49 -0.69
N ALA A 232 -19.72 2.92 0.19
CA ALA A 232 -19.74 1.47 0.41
C ALA A 232 -20.15 0.69 -0.87
N THR A 233 -21.10 1.22 -1.65
CA THR A 233 -21.47 0.62 -2.94
C THR A 233 -20.37 0.76 -3.97
N ARG A 234 -19.69 1.91 -4.04
CA ARG A 234 -18.54 2.14 -4.91
C ARG A 234 -17.41 1.17 -4.61
N GLU A 235 -16.98 1.04 -3.36
CA GLU A 235 -15.92 0.10 -3.00
C GLU A 235 -16.28 -1.34 -3.36
N ARG A 236 -17.56 -1.72 -3.17
CA ARG A 236 -18.03 -3.05 -3.57
C ARG A 236 -17.91 -3.24 -5.08
N LYS A 237 -18.26 -2.22 -5.87
CA LYS A 237 -18.14 -2.23 -7.33
C LYS A 237 -16.68 -2.26 -7.77
N ASP A 238 -15.79 -1.53 -7.12
CA ASP A 238 -14.35 -1.59 -7.37
C ASP A 238 -13.76 -2.99 -7.08
N ARG A 239 -14.22 -3.65 -6.01
CA ARG A 239 -13.85 -5.05 -5.72
C ARG A 239 -14.39 -6.02 -6.78
N GLU A 240 -15.61 -5.81 -7.27
CA GLU A 240 -16.20 -6.61 -8.35
C GLU A 240 -15.44 -6.39 -9.67
N PHE A 241 -15.06 -5.15 -9.96
CA PHE A 241 -14.23 -4.75 -11.10
C PHE A 241 -12.85 -5.41 -11.06
N GLY A 242 -12.16 -5.38 -9.92
CA GLY A 242 -10.88 -6.07 -9.76
C GLY A 242 -10.97 -7.59 -9.87
N ARG A 243 -12.13 -8.20 -9.58
CA ARG A 243 -12.37 -9.64 -9.87
C ARG A 243 -12.59 -9.89 -11.35
N LEU A 244 -13.33 -9.02 -12.04
CA LEU A 244 -13.53 -9.12 -13.49
C LEU A 244 -12.21 -8.98 -14.24
N GLN A 245 -11.37 -8.02 -13.84
CA GLN A 245 -10.04 -7.81 -14.41
C GLN A 245 -9.14 -9.04 -14.27
N ARG A 246 -9.10 -9.67 -13.09
CA ARG A 246 -8.34 -10.92 -12.88
C ARG A 246 -8.86 -12.06 -13.77
N ASN A 247 -10.17 -12.28 -13.82
CA ASN A 247 -10.74 -13.33 -14.67
C ASN A 247 -10.46 -13.08 -16.16
N LEU A 248 -10.48 -11.82 -16.61
CA LEU A 248 -10.15 -11.46 -17.99
C LEU A 248 -8.67 -11.74 -18.27
N MET A 249 -7.77 -11.40 -17.35
CA MET A 249 -6.34 -11.69 -17.49
C MET A 249 -6.05 -13.20 -17.53
N GLU A 250 -6.74 -13.98 -16.70
CA GLU A 250 -6.68 -15.45 -16.73
C GLU A 250 -7.12 -15.97 -18.11
N LEU A 251 -8.27 -15.51 -18.63
CA LEU A 251 -8.75 -15.90 -19.97
C LEU A 251 -7.76 -15.53 -21.08
N LEU A 252 -7.14 -14.35 -21.01
CA LEU A 252 -6.14 -13.92 -22.00
C LEU A 252 -4.86 -14.77 -21.92
N GLN A 253 -4.42 -15.16 -20.72
CA GLN A 253 -3.28 -16.06 -20.54
C GLN A 253 -3.60 -17.47 -21.07
N GLU A 254 -4.80 -17.98 -20.83
CA GLU A 254 -5.27 -19.27 -21.37
C GLU A 254 -5.33 -19.24 -22.90
N GLN A 255 -5.84 -18.15 -23.50
CA GLN A 255 -5.83 -17.96 -24.97
C GLN A 255 -4.42 -17.93 -25.54
N LYS A 256 -3.49 -17.23 -24.86
CA LYS A 256 -2.08 -17.17 -25.27
C LYS A 256 -1.44 -18.56 -25.24
N PHE A 257 -1.68 -19.32 -24.18
CA PHE A 257 -1.16 -20.68 -24.06
C PHE A 257 -1.66 -21.59 -25.19
N GLU A 258 -2.95 -21.54 -25.53
CA GLU A 258 -3.50 -22.32 -26.64
C GLU A 258 -2.90 -21.90 -28.00
N LEU A 259 -2.63 -20.61 -28.21
CA LEU A 259 -1.95 -20.11 -29.41
C LEU A 259 -0.49 -20.61 -29.50
N ASP A 260 0.23 -20.60 -28.39
CA ASP A 260 1.61 -21.09 -28.31
C ASP A 260 1.68 -22.61 -28.56
N VAL A 261 0.73 -23.39 -28.02
CA VAL A 261 0.60 -24.83 -28.29
C VAL A 261 0.30 -25.10 -29.77
N LEU A 262 -0.57 -24.30 -30.40
CA LEU A 262 -0.83 -24.43 -31.84
C LEU A 262 0.39 -24.08 -32.68
N ARG A 263 1.19 -23.08 -32.27
CA ARG A 263 2.46 -22.74 -32.91
C ARG A 263 3.47 -23.87 -32.79
N GLU A 264 3.66 -24.44 -31.61
CA GLU A 264 4.56 -25.57 -31.41
C GLU A 264 4.15 -26.79 -32.23
N LYS A 265 2.86 -27.11 -32.28
CA LYS A 265 2.33 -28.19 -33.14
C LYS A 265 2.51 -27.87 -34.63
N GLY A 266 2.36 -26.61 -35.02
CA GLY A 266 2.65 -26.13 -36.39
C GLY A 266 4.12 -26.36 -36.76
N ILE A 267 5.05 -25.95 -35.90
CA ILE A 267 6.49 -26.13 -36.06
C ILE A 267 6.87 -27.63 -36.11
N GLN A 268 6.23 -28.48 -35.29
CA GLN A 268 6.43 -29.93 -35.30
C GLN A 268 5.92 -30.58 -36.60
N LEU A 269 4.77 -30.13 -37.11
CA LEU A 269 4.25 -30.57 -38.42
C LEU A 269 5.13 -30.10 -39.57
N GLU A 270 5.66 -28.87 -39.52
CA GLU A 270 6.59 -28.32 -40.52
C GLU A 270 7.93 -29.09 -40.54
N THR A 271 8.51 -29.38 -39.36
CA THR A 271 9.74 -30.18 -39.26
C THR A 271 9.52 -31.64 -39.70
N ALA A 272 8.34 -32.23 -39.45
CA ALA A 272 8.01 -33.58 -39.91
C ALA A 272 7.71 -33.67 -41.41
N THR A 273 7.21 -32.60 -42.03
CA THR A 273 6.84 -32.55 -43.46
C THR A 273 7.96 -32.01 -44.37
N ALA A 274 9.07 -31.51 -43.79
CA ALA A 274 10.27 -31.05 -44.49
C ALA A 274 11.08 -32.15 -45.22
N THR A 275 10.51 -33.34 -45.40
CA THR A 275 11.11 -34.45 -46.17
C THR A 275 10.86 -34.34 -47.68
N SER A 276 10.08 -33.37 -48.18
CA SER A 276 10.01 -33.09 -49.62
C SER A 276 9.83 -31.59 -49.96
N ALA A 277 10.47 -31.15 -51.05
CA ALA A 277 10.45 -29.75 -51.51
C ALA A 277 9.05 -29.25 -51.93
N ALA A 278 8.17 -30.15 -52.40
CA ALA A 278 6.78 -29.81 -52.75
C ALA A 278 5.89 -29.66 -51.51
N ALA A 279 6.13 -30.46 -50.47
CA ALA A 279 5.47 -30.29 -49.17
C ALA A 279 5.90 -28.98 -48.51
N ALA A 280 7.18 -28.63 -48.57
CA ALA A 280 7.74 -27.39 -48.02
C ALA A 280 7.11 -26.10 -48.60
N ALA A 281 6.76 -26.08 -49.89
CA ALA A 281 6.11 -24.92 -50.52
C ALA A 281 4.62 -24.80 -50.13
N ALA A 282 3.91 -25.93 -50.03
CA ALA A 282 2.51 -25.96 -49.60
C ALA A 282 2.36 -25.70 -48.08
N THR A 283 3.33 -26.12 -47.27
CA THR A 283 3.40 -25.79 -45.84
C THR A 283 3.82 -24.35 -45.62
N ALA A 284 4.73 -23.77 -46.40
CA ALA A 284 5.05 -22.35 -46.33
C ALA A 284 3.84 -21.45 -46.63
N GLN A 285 2.99 -21.81 -47.59
CA GLN A 285 1.75 -21.08 -47.87
C GLN A 285 0.71 -21.23 -46.74
N ARG A 286 0.52 -22.44 -46.21
CA ARG A 286 -0.39 -22.66 -45.06
C ARG A 286 0.12 -22.02 -43.77
N ALA A 287 1.43 -21.99 -43.57
CA ALA A 287 2.10 -21.30 -42.46
C ALA A 287 1.91 -19.80 -42.57
N ALA A 288 2.09 -19.21 -43.76
CA ALA A 288 1.82 -17.79 -44.00
C ALA A 288 0.33 -17.41 -43.81
N GLU A 289 -0.60 -18.30 -44.17
CA GLU A 289 -2.04 -18.10 -43.90
C GLU A 289 -2.39 -18.24 -42.41
N HIS A 290 -1.78 -19.19 -41.69
CA HIS A 290 -1.90 -19.34 -40.25
C HIS A 290 -1.25 -18.19 -39.49
N GLU A 291 -0.13 -17.68 -39.99
CA GLU A 291 0.59 -16.51 -39.47
C GLU A 291 -0.27 -15.26 -39.64
N LYS A 292 -0.82 -14.99 -40.83
CA LYS A 292 -1.80 -13.90 -41.06
C LYS A 292 -3.04 -14.00 -40.18
N ARG A 293 -3.60 -15.20 -39.99
CA ARG A 293 -4.73 -15.40 -39.07
C ARG A 293 -4.33 -15.13 -37.63
N SER A 294 -3.15 -15.58 -37.21
CA SER A 294 -2.61 -15.31 -35.87
C SER A 294 -2.37 -13.82 -35.67
N GLU A 295 -1.80 -13.11 -36.65
CA GLU A 295 -1.58 -11.66 -36.62
C GLU A 295 -2.89 -10.88 -36.51
N SER A 296 -3.94 -11.29 -37.24
CA SER A 296 -5.26 -10.66 -37.13
C SER A 296 -5.91 -10.87 -35.75
N MET A 297 -5.75 -12.06 -35.17
CA MET A 297 -6.17 -12.35 -33.80
C MET A 297 -5.37 -11.52 -32.78
N TYR A 298 -4.05 -11.38 -32.98
CA TYR A 298 -3.19 -10.57 -32.13
C TYR A 298 -3.51 -9.08 -32.21
N ALA A 299 -3.79 -8.55 -33.40
CA ALA A 299 -4.22 -7.16 -33.57
C ALA A 299 -5.53 -6.85 -32.81
N GLN A 300 -6.49 -7.80 -32.82
CA GLN A 300 -7.72 -7.69 -32.04
C GLN A 300 -7.46 -7.75 -30.52
N THR A 301 -6.52 -8.60 -30.05
CA THR A 301 -6.10 -8.61 -28.64
C THR A 301 -5.36 -7.33 -28.24
N GLU A 302 -4.60 -6.72 -29.16
CA GLU A 302 -3.90 -5.44 -28.95
C GLU A 302 -4.90 -4.27 -28.85
N GLU A 303 -5.98 -4.27 -29.63
CA GLU A 303 -7.09 -3.32 -29.49
C GLU A 303 -7.86 -3.51 -28.17
N LEU A 304 -8.06 -4.75 -27.73
CA LEU A 304 -8.64 -5.09 -26.42
C LEU A 304 -7.78 -4.57 -25.26
N MET A 305 -6.46 -4.73 -25.35
CA MET A 305 -5.51 -4.20 -24.39
C MET A 305 -5.46 -2.66 -24.43
N LYS A 306 -5.52 -2.03 -25.61
CA LYS A 306 -5.64 -0.56 -25.75
C LYS A 306 -6.96 -0.02 -25.14
N PHE A 307 -8.07 -0.76 -25.24
CA PHE A 307 -9.33 -0.46 -24.54
C PHE A 307 -9.19 -0.55 -23.01
N GLN A 308 -8.38 -1.49 -22.51
CA GLN A 308 -8.02 -1.61 -21.10
C GLN A 308 -7.16 -0.42 -20.61
N PHE A 309 -6.39 0.22 -21.49
CA PHE A 309 -5.62 1.44 -21.19
C PHE A 309 -6.45 2.73 -21.19
N MET A 310 -7.52 2.82 -21.97
CA MET A 310 -8.40 4.00 -21.97
C MET A 310 -9.41 4.03 -20.81
N SER A 311 -9.59 2.92 -20.08
CA SER A 311 -10.63 2.75 -19.07
C SER A 311 -10.14 2.79 -17.62
N MET A 312 -8.87 3.12 -17.37
CA MET A 312 -8.34 3.18 -16.02
C MET A 312 -7.95 4.60 -15.60
N SER A 313 -8.71 5.10 -14.63
CA SER A 313 -8.39 6.30 -13.86
C SER A 313 -7.17 6.10 -12.96
N LEU A 314 -6.54 7.26 -12.67
CA LEU A 314 -5.31 7.66 -11.97
C LEU A 314 -4.44 6.68 -11.14
N SER A 315 -4.87 5.49 -10.71
CA SER A 315 -3.99 4.56 -9.96
C SER A 315 -3.17 3.59 -10.83
N TYR A 316 -3.38 3.62 -12.15
CA TYR A 316 -2.83 2.65 -13.10
C TYR A 316 -1.46 3.00 -13.68
N PHE A 317 -0.59 3.67 -12.92
CA PHE A 317 0.81 3.88 -13.34
C PHE A 317 1.70 2.68 -13.00
N SER A 318 1.22 1.73 -12.18
CA SER A 318 1.92 0.46 -11.91
C SER A 318 1.84 -0.54 -13.08
N SER A 319 0.92 -0.36 -14.03
CA SER A 319 0.71 -1.27 -15.17
C SER A 319 1.64 -0.99 -16.36
N LEU A 320 2.37 0.13 -16.34
CA LEU A 320 3.37 0.46 -17.37
C LEU A 320 4.49 -0.59 -17.40
N ASN A 321 4.87 -1.12 -16.23
CA ASN A 321 5.84 -2.22 -16.12
C ASN A 321 5.33 -3.53 -16.76
N MET A 322 4.02 -3.79 -16.71
CA MET A 322 3.44 -5.01 -17.31
C MET A 322 3.38 -4.91 -18.83
N LEU A 323 3.03 -3.74 -19.38
CA LEU A 323 3.11 -3.46 -20.81
C LEU A 323 4.54 -3.52 -21.33
N GLN A 324 5.48 -2.99 -20.56
CA GLN A 324 6.90 -2.96 -20.92
C GLN A 324 7.46 -4.39 -20.93
N GLN A 325 7.16 -5.20 -19.90
CA GLN A 325 7.47 -6.63 -19.88
C GLN A 325 6.83 -7.39 -21.05
N MET A 326 5.56 -7.10 -21.41
CA MET A 326 4.92 -7.77 -22.56
C MET A 326 5.48 -7.32 -23.91
N ARG A 327 5.93 -6.08 -24.04
CA ARG A 327 6.57 -5.55 -25.26
C ARG A 327 7.98 -6.12 -25.44
N ASP A 328 8.70 -6.34 -24.34
CA ASP A 328 9.99 -7.00 -24.32
C ASP A 328 9.85 -8.51 -24.64
N ILE A 329 8.82 -9.19 -24.11
CA ILE A 329 8.46 -10.56 -24.49
C ILE A 329 8.12 -10.68 -25.98
N ASN A 330 7.43 -9.68 -26.55
CA ASN A 330 7.07 -9.66 -27.97
C ASN A 330 8.31 -9.40 -28.85
N HIS A 331 9.25 -8.60 -28.38
CA HIS A 331 10.51 -8.33 -29.07
C HIS A 331 11.45 -9.55 -29.03
N ASP A 332 11.45 -10.31 -27.94
CA ASP A 332 12.31 -11.49 -27.76
C ASP A 332 11.80 -12.72 -28.52
N THR A 333 10.49 -12.92 -28.59
CA THR A 333 9.88 -14.03 -29.38
C THR A 333 10.02 -13.82 -30.88
N THR A 334 9.82 -12.59 -31.37
CA THR A 334 10.08 -12.23 -32.78
C THR A 334 11.58 -12.26 -33.11
N ARG A 335 12.46 -11.81 -32.19
CA ARG A 335 13.91 -11.94 -32.37
C ARG A 335 14.38 -13.38 -32.39
N ALA A 336 13.86 -14.27 -31.54
CA ALA A 336 14.26 -15.69 -31.51
C ALA A 336 13.89 -16.41 -32.82
N ALA A 337 12.71 -16.14 -33.38
CA ALA A 337 12.28 -16.70 -34.66
C ALA A 337 13.08 -16.13 -35.85
N VAL A 338 13.32 -14.81 -35.86
CA VAL A 338 14.11 -14.14 -36.91
C VAL A 338 15.59 -14.52 -36.82
N THR A 339 16.17 -14.72 -35.62
CA THR A 339 17.57 -15.15 -35.47
C THR A 339 17.78 -16.62 -35.79
N SER A 340 16.81 -17.49 -35.51
CA SER A 340 16.86 -18.90 -35.94
C SER A 340 16.87 -19.04 -37.47
N SER A 341 15.97 -18.34 -38.16
CA SER A 341 15.89 -18.33 -39.62
C SER A 341 17.01 -17.51 -40.30
N ALA A 342 17.46 -16.41 -39.68
CA ALA A 342 18.58 -15.61 -40.20
C ALA A 342 19.96 -16.23 -39.92
N SER A 343 20.16 -17.02 -38.86
CA SER A 343 21.45 -17.67 -38.58
C SER A 343 21.79 -18.75 -39.62
N VAL A 344 20.79 -19.49 -40.10
CA VAL A 344 20.93 -20.47 -41.17
C VAL A 344 21.23 -19.78 -42.51
N ALA A 345 20.65 -18.60 -42.76
CA ALA A 345 20.92 -17.79 -43.96
C ALA A 345 22.27 -17.03 -43.89
N ALA A 346 22.68 -16.57 -42.71
CA ALA A 346 23.91 -15.83 -42.48
C ALA A 346 25.16 -16.72 -42.49
N ALA A 347 25.07 -17.97 -42.01
CA ALA A 347 26.15 -18.95 -42.13
C ALA A 347 26.48 -19.28 -43.61
N ALA A 348 25.47 -19.27 -44.48
CA ALA A 348 25.63 -19.47 -45.92
C ALA A 348 26.20 -18.23 -46.65
N SER A 349 25.85 -17.00 -46.21
CA SER A 349 26.33 -15.76 -46.84
C SER A 349 27.71 -15.32 -46.35
N ALA A 350 28.06 -15.58 -45.09
CA ALA A 350 29.38 -15.29 -44.52
C ALA A 350 30.50 -16.14 -45.15
N ALA A 351 30.19 -17.39 -45.55
CA ALA A 351 31.12 -18.24 -46.29
C ALA A 351 31.43 -17.70 -47.71
N ALA A 352 30.52 -16.93 -48.30
CA ALA A 352 30.69 -16.32 -49.62
C ALA A 352 31.34 -14.92 -49.57
N ALA A 353 31.14 -14.17 -48.49
CA ALA A 353 31.63 -12.78 -48.34
C ALA A 353 33.08 -12.67 -47.84
N ALA A 354 33.67 -13.73 -47.27
CA ALA A 354 35.08 -13.75 -46.85
C ALA A 354 36.09 -13.79 -48.03
N ALA A 355 35.62 -13.86 -49.28
CA ALA A 355 36.45 -13.94 -50.48
C ALA A 355 36.65 -12.61 -51.23
N SER A 356 36.17 -11.47 -50.72
CA SER A 356 36.34 -10.18 -51.40
C SER A 356 36.27 -9.01 -50.44
N ILE A 357 37.39 -8.29 -50.29
CA ILE A 357 37.54 -6.82 -50.33
C ILE A 357 38.94 -6.44 -49.79
N PRO A 358 39.76 -5.70 -50.57
CA PRO A 358 40.87 -4.90 -50.05
C PRO A 358 40.48 -3.43 -49.79
N SER A 359 41.26 -2.84 -48.89
CA SER A 359 41.27 -1.50 -48.27
C SER A 359 40.88 -0.28 -49.11
N LEU A 360 40.23 0.70 -48.45
CA LEU A 360 40.19 2.10 -48.89
C LEU A 360 40.73 3.04 -47.81
N LYS A 361 41.66 3.89 -48.23
CA LYS A 361 42.35 4.93 -47.47
C LYS A 361 41.80 6.30 -47.90
N ASN A 362 41.85 7.24 -46.94
CA ASN A 362 41.81 8.70 -47.07
C ASN A 362 40.44 9.36 -47.20
N LEU A 363 40.22 10.36 -46.32
CA LEU A 363 39.84 11.73 -46.68
C LEU A 363 40.13 12.67 -45.48
N LYS A 364 40.82 13.79 -45.76
CA LYS A 364 41.28 14.80 -44.79
C LYS A 364 40.25 15.93 -44.64
N LEU A 365 40.05 16.40 -43.40
CA LEU A 365 39.25 17.57 -43.01
C LEU A 365 40.05 18.88 -43.13
N GLY A 366 39.37 19.99 -43.38
CA GLY A 366 39.87 21.35 -43.17
C GLY A 366 38.78 22.25 -42.61
N ALA A 367 38.91 22.69 -41.36
CA ALA A 367 37.93 23.55 -40.68
C ALA A 367 38.57 24.33 -39.52
N GLU A 368 39.70 25.02 -39.72
CA GLU A 368 40.49 25.55 -38.58
C GLU A 368 40.02 26.88 -37.96
N ASP A 369 39.21 27.72 -38.62
CA ASP A 369 38.95 29.08 -38.08
C ASP A 369 37.64 29.25 -37.29
N LEU A 370 36.69 28.32 -37.36
CA LEU A 370 35.54 28.26 -36.43
C LEU A 370 35.89 27.51 -35.12
N ILE A 371 37.00 26.78 -35.13
CA ILE A 371 37.44 25.96 -34.01
C ILE A 371 37.87 26.84 -32.85
N GLY A 372 38.54 27.98 -33.04
CA GLY A 372 39.10 28.78 -31.93
C GLY A 372 38.08 29.27 -30.88
N ALA A 373 36.87 29.68 -31.29
CA ALA A 373 35.81 30.12 -30.37
C ALA A 373 35.08 28.92 -29.73
N SER A 374 34.85 27.86 -30.51
CA SER A 374 34.27 26.60 -30.01
C SER A 374 35.23 25.86 -29.09
N LEU A 375 36.54 25.94 -29.33
CA LEU A 375 37.60 25.27 -28.57
C LEU A 375 37.77 25.91 -27.20
N ARG A 376 37.63 27.25 -27.06
CA ARG A 376 37.65 27.91 -25.75
C ARG A 376 36.41 27.59 -24.92
N LYS A 377 35.23 27.57 -25.54
CA LYS A 377 33.99 27.13 -24.88
C LYS A 377 34.09 25.65 -24.48
N LYS A 378 34.56 24.80 -25.40
CA LYS A 378 34.85 23.39 -25.13
C LYS A 378 35.96 23.20 -24.08
N GLN A 379 36.96 24.05 -24.00
CA GLN A 379 38.02 24.00 -22.98
C GLN A 379 37.45 24.35 -21.61
N GLY A 380 36.62 25.40 -21.50
CA GLY A 380 35.91 25.72 -20.26
C GLY A 380 34.90 24.64 -19.84
N ASP A 381 34.19 24.05 -20.80
CA ASP A 381 33.28 22.92 -20.57
C ASP A 381 34.07 21.65 -20.19
N LEU A 382 35.26 21.44 -20.77
CA LEU A 382 36.17 20.33 -20.46
C LEU A 382 36.78 20.48 -19.07
N GLU A 383 37.15 21.69 -18.64
CA GLU A 383 37.64 21.95 -17.29
C GLU A 383 36.54 21.76 -16.24
N LYS A 384 35.31 22.23 -16.52
CA LYS A 384 34.14 21.93 -15.69
C LYS A 384 33.84 20.43 -15.65
N ALA A 385 33.93 19.75 -16.78
CA ALA A 385 33.75 18.30 -16.86
C ALA A 385 34.83 17.55 -16.08
N LYS A 386 36.10 17.98 -16.14
CA LYS A 386 37.21 17.41 -15.36
C LYS A 386 37.02 17.61 -13.86
N ARG A 387 36.61 18.80 -13.42
CA ARG A 387 36.29 19.05 -12.00
C ARG A 387 35.12 18.19 -11.51
N MET A 388 34.04 18.11 -12.30
CA MET A 388 32.94 17.19 -12.00
C MET A 388 33.39 15.71 -12.02
N GLU A 389 34.36 15.35 -12.84
CA GLU A 389 34.90 13.99 -12.90
C GLU A 389 35.80 13.67 -11.69
N GLU A 390 36.57 14.65 -11.20
CA GLU A 390 37.34 14.56 -9.96
C GLU A 390 36.42 14.47 -8.73
N GLU A 391 35.40 15.35 -8.63
CA GLU A 391 34.40 15.33 -7.55
C GLU A 391 33.65 13.98 -7.48
N VAL A 392 33.37 13.36 -8.63
CA VAL A 392 32.78 12.02 -8.69
C VAL A 392 33.75 10.96 -8.21
N LYS A 393 35.02 11.03 -8.63
CA LYS A 393 36.04 10.05 -8.21
C LYS A 393 36.20 10.07 -6.70
N ASP A 394 36.17 11.26 -6.11
CA ASP A 394 36.22 11.44 -4.65
C ASP A 394 34.95 10.89 -3.97
N ALA A 395 33.76 11.10 -4.56
CA ALA A 395 32.50 10.52 -4.06
C ALA A 395 32.45 8.99 -4.17
N MET A 396 33.11 8.38 -5.16
CA MET A 396 33.17 6.91 -5.31
C MET A 396 34.14 6.22 -4.33
N ASN A 397 35.07 6.97 -3.73
CA ASN A 397 36.12 6.40 -2.86
C ASN A 397 35.69 6.22 -1.40
N LEU A 398 34.54 6.76 -0.97
CA LEU A 398 34.00 6.56 0.37
C LEU A 398 32.79 5.61 0.33
N PRO A 399 32.77 4.54 1.14
CA PRO A 399 31.63 3.62 1.19
C PRO A 399 30.41 4.29 1.81
N PHE A 400 29.24 4.09 1.20
CA PHE A 400 27.95 4.49 1.77
C PHE A 400 27.54 3.50 2.88
N PRO A 401 26.80 3.95 3.91
CA PRO A 401 26.13 3.04 4.84
C PRO A 401 25.20 2.07 4.10
N GLU A 402 25.16 0.80 4.53
CA GLU A 402 24.37 -0.26 3.89
C GLU A 402 22.87 0.05 3.89
N ASP A 403 22.36 0.59 5.00
CA ASP A 403 20.97 1.00 5.11
C ASP A 403 20.78 2.45 4.66
N VAL A 404 19.96 2.61 3.63
CA VAL A 404 19.64 3.92 3.03
C VAL A 404 18.90 4.83 4.01
N ARG A 405 18.22 4.26 5.01
CA ARG A 405 17.57 5.03 6.09
C ARG A 405 18.56 5.75 7.00
N LEU A 406 19.82 5.29 7.06
CA LEU A 406 20.88 5.89 7.87
C LEU A 406 21.63 7.01 7.13
N TRP A 407 21.26 7.29 5.88
CA TRP A 407 21.93 8.31 5.08
C TRP A 407 21.61 9.70 5.62
N THR A 408 22.67 10.45 5.88
CA THR A 408 22.61 11.88 6.19
C THR A 408 22.33 12.70 4.93
N VAL A 409 21.99 13.98 5.10
CA VAL A 409 21.82 14.92 3.97
C VAL A 409 23.09 14.98 3.11
N GLU A 410 24.27 14.90 3.73
CA GLU A 410 25.55 14.84 3.03
C GLU A 410 25.72 13.58 2.19
N ASP A 411 25.20 12.43 2.67
CA ASP A 411 25.22 11.17 1.93
C ASP A 411 24.31 11.22 0.71
N VAL A 412 23.13 11.82 0.85
CA VAL A 412 22.20 12.05 -0.28
C VAL A 412 22.82 12.99 -1.31
N SER A 413 23.51 14.04 -0.87
CA SER A 413 24.28 14.93 -1.74
C SER A 413 25.40 14.20 -2.49
N ARG A 414 26.19 13.36 -1.79
CA ARG A 414 27.23 12.52 -2.42
C ARG A 414 26.64 11.52 -3.41
N TRP A 415 25.47 10.95 -3.11
CA TRP A 415 24.75 10.07 -4.01
C TRP A 415 24.28 10.80 -5.27
N LEU A 416 23.79 12.03 -5.18
CA LEU A 416 23.46 12.85 -6.36
C LEU A 416 24.69 13.12 -7.24
N ASP A 417 25.86 13.30 -6.64
CA ASP A 417 27.12 13.45 -7.36
C ASP A 417 27.45 12.16 -8.16
N THR A 418 27.23 10.97 -7.58
CA THR A 418 27.38 9.70 -8.34
C THR A 418 26.43 9.61 -9.54
N LEU A 419 25.25 10.20 -9.43
CA LEU A 419 24.25 10.27 -10.51
C LEU A 419 24.54 11.37 -11.53
N ARG A 420 25.62 12.16 -11.39
CA ARG A 420 25.89 13.35 -12.21
C ARG A 420 24.74 14.37 -12.14
N LEU A 421 24.12 14.52 -10.98
CA LEU A 421 23.01 15.44 -10.70
C LEU A 421 23.39 16.47 -9.63
N SER A 422 24.67 16.84 -9.57
CA SER A 422 25.24 17.81 -8.62
C SER A 422 24.55 19.19 -8.67
N GLN A 423 23.95 19.54 -9.81
CA GLN A 423 23.18 20.78 -9.96
C GLN A 423 21.96 20.90 -9.03
N TYR A 424 21.43 19.77 -8.52
CA TYR A 424 20.30 19.74 -7.60
C TYR A 424 20.72 19.59 -6.13
N LYS A 425 22.02 19.45 -5.85
CA LYS A 425 22.59 19.26 -4.51
C LYS A 425 22.10 20.32 -3.53
N ARG A 426 22.18 21.59 -3.93
CA ARG A 426 21.73 22.72 -3.12
C ARG A 426 20.23 22.67 -2.80
N ALA A 427 19.41 22.24 -3.75
CA ALA A 427 17.97 22.12 -3.54
C ALA A 427 17.63 20.99 -2.55
N PHE A 428 18.35 19.87 -2.61
CA PHE A 428 18.18 18.75 -1.67
C PHE A 428 18.74 19.08 -0.27
N GLU A 429 19.83 19.85 -0.18
CA GLU A 429 20.37 20.37 1.08
C GLU A 429 19.42 21.38 1.74
N ASP A 430 18.91 22.35 0.96
CA ASP A 430 17.96 23.36 1.44
C ASP A 430 16.64 22.72 1.93
N ALA A 431 16.21 21.63 1.28
CA ALA A 431 15.04 20.85 1.68
C ALA A 431 15.35 19.80 2.77
N SER A 432 16.60 19.72 3.25
CA SER A 432 17.05 18.76 4.28
C SER A 432 16.68 17.31 3.97
N VAL A 433 16.88 16.90 2.71
CA VAL A 433 16.53 15.55 2.26
C VAL A 433 17.54 14.55 2.81
N ASP A 434 17.14 13.81 3.85
CA ASP A 434 17.89 12.69 4.40
C ASP A 434 17.49 11.36 3.74
N GLY A 435 18.12 10.26 4.15
CA GLY A 435 17.85 8.92 3.63
C GLY A 435 16.41 8.45 3.78
N ASN A 436 15.75 8.81 4.90
CA ASN A 436 14.37 8.44 5.14
C ASN A 436 13.42 9.23 4.24
N PHE A 437 13.62 10.55 4.14
CA PHE A 437 12.83 11.41 3.26
C PHE A 437 13.06 11.09 1.78
N LEU A 438 14.29 10.72 1.39
CA LEU A 438 14.60 10.25 0.05
C LEU A 438 13.76 9.02 -0.34
N ILE A 439 13.51 8.11 0.60
CA ILE A 439 12.67 6.92 0.38
C ILE A 439 11.19 7.27 0.27
N GLU A 440 10.71 8.42 0.75
CA GLU A 440 9.30 8.82 0.67
C GLU A 440 9.02 9.81 -0.48
N LEU A 441 10.07 10.44 -1.02
CA LEU A 441 10.01 11.52 -2.01
C LEU A 441 9.24 11.13 -3.29
N ARG A 442 8.12 11.78 -3.61
CA ARG A 442 7.35 11.49 -4.83
C ARG A 442 7.85 12.29 -6.03
N GLU A 443 7.46 11.87 -7.23
CA GLU A 443 7.75 12.61 -8.47
C GLU A 443 7.20 14.05 -8.43
N THR A 444 6.02 14.24 -7.83
CA THR A 444 5.39 15.55 -7.63
C THR A 444 6.22 16.46 -6.71
N ASP A 445 6.75 15.89 -5.63
CA ASP A 445 7.52 16.65 -4.63
C ASP A 445 8.88 17.09 -5.24
N MET A 446 9.48 16.26 -6.12
CA MET A 446 10.67 16.63 -6.88
C MET A 446 10.43 17.77 -7.88
N SER A 447 9.27 17.82 -8.53
CA SER A 447 8.95 18.89 -9.47
C SER A 447 8.52 20.18 -8.78
N GLU A 448 7.68 20.09 -7.75
CA GLU A 448 7.03 21.26 -7.13
C GLU A 448 7.85 21.87 -5.99
N VAL A 449 8.52 21.04 -5.18
CA VAL A 449 9.26 21.49 -3.99
C VAL A 449 10.75 21.66 -4.29
N LEU A 450 11.35 20.69 -4.99
CA LEU A 450 12.79 20.71 -5.31
C LEU A 450 13.11 21.42 -6.64
N GLY A 451 12.09 21.86 -7.39
CA GLY A 451 12.26 22.62 -8.63
C GLY A 451 12.92 21.84 -9.76
N MET A 452 12.80 20.51 -9.78
CA MET A 452 13.36 19.68 -10.85
C MET A 452 12.46 19.75 -12.10
N GLU A 453 12.70 20.71 -12.99
CA GLU A 453 11.86 20.89 -14.20
C GLU A 453 12.04 19.76 -15.25
N HIS A 454 13.20 19.09 -15.26
CA HIS A 454 13.56 18.15 -16.31
C HIS A 454 13.12 16.71 -15.98
N LYS A 455 12.12 16.21 -16.73
CA LYS A 455 11.50 14.87 -16.52
C LYS A 455 12.49 13.71 -16.49
N LEU A 456 13.57 13.75 -17.30
CA LEU A 456 14.58 12.67 -17.29
C LEU A 456 15.43 12.67 -16.01
N HIS A 457 15.63 13.83 -15.38
CA HIS A 457 16.39 13.90 -14.12
C HIS A 457 15.56 13.36 -12.97
N ILE A 458 14.26 13.73 -12.90
CA ILE A 458 13.32 13.13 -11.95
C ILE A 458 13.30 11.61 -12.14
N ARG A 459 13.15 11.12 -13.38
CA ARG A 459 13.10 9.68 -13.64
C ARG A 459 14.40 8.97 -13.26
N LYS A 460 15.55 9.61 -13.44
CA LYS A 460 16.86 9.09 -13.04
C LYS A 460 16.97 8.96 -11.52
N VAL A 461 16.53 9.97 -10.76
CA VAL A 461 16.48 9.93 -9.29
C VAL A 461 15.53 8.83 -8.81
N VAL A 462 14.31 8.74 -9.36
CA VAL A 462 13.32 7.69 -9.02
C VAL A 462 13.88 6.29 -9.30
N THR A 463 14.48 6.08 -10.47
CA THR A 463 15.02 4.77 -10.87
C THR A 463 16.24 4.39 -10.02
N ALA A 464 17.09 5.36 -9.67
CA ALA A 464 18.23 5.13 -8.81
C ALA A 464 17.79 4.84 -7.36
N ARG A 465 16.82 5.60 -6.83
CA ARG A 465 16.20 5.35 -5.52
C ARG A 465 15.54 3.98 -5.44
N ALA A 466 14.84 3.55 -6.49
CA ALA A 466 14.22 2.22 -6.52
C ALA A 466 15.24 1.08 -6.34
N LYS A 467 16.49 1.29 -6.76
CA LYS A 467 17.59 0.33 -6.55
C LYS A 467 18.16 0.34 -5.13
N LEU A 468 17.85 1.39 -4.35
CA LEU A 468 18.26 1.57 -2.97
C LEU A 468 17.20 1.03 -1.98
N MET A 469 15.98 0.73 -2.44
CA MET A 469 15.00 0.07 -1.58
C MET A 469 15.37 -1.40 -1.35
N PRO A 470 15.19 -1.92 -0.11
CA PRO A 470 15.42 -3.33 0.17
C PRO A 470 14.50 -4.19 -0.71
N LEU A 471 15.08 -5.17 -1.42
CA LEU A 471 14.35 -6.06 -2.32
C LEU A 471 13.34 -6.90 -1.54
N ASN A 472 12.15 -7.08 -2.11
CA ASN A 472 11.12 -7.99 -1.57
C ASN A 472 11.60 -9.45 -1.60
N GLU A 473 11.05 -10.33 -0.76
CA GLU A 473 11.46 -11.77 -0.66
C GLU A 473 11.43 -12.51 -2.02
N GLU A 474 10.45 -12.21 -2.87
CA GLU A 474 10.36 -12.74 -4.24
C GLU A 474 11.44 -12.19 -5.19
N GLU A 475 11.92 -10.97 -4.96
CA GLU A 475 12.96 -10.35 -5.76
C GLU A 475 14.35 -10.78 -5.26
N GLN A 476 14.51 -10.98 -3.95
CA GLN A 476 15.71 -11.57 -3.35
C GLN A 476 15.92 -13.00 -3.83
N SER A 477 14.86 -13.83 -3.85
CA SER A 477 14.94 -15.20 -4.39
C SER A 477 15.31 -15.21 -5.87
N LYS A 478 14.71 -14.33 -6.69
CA LYS A 478 15.08 -14.18 -8.11
C LYS A 478 16.52 -13.68 -8.29
N LEU A 479 16.96 -12.72 -7.48
CA LEU A 479 18.34 -12.23 -7.51
C LEU A 479 19.34 -13.32 -7.09
N ASN A 480 18.98 -14.14 -6.11
CA ASN A 480 19.79 -15.28 -5.68
C ASN A 480 19.89 -16.32 -6.80
N VAL A 481 18.79 -16.64 -7.49
CA VAL A 481 18.83 -17.53 -8.67
C VAL A 481 19.71 -16.95 -9.78
N VAL A 482 19.61 -15.65 -10.08
CA VAL A 482 20.46 -15.00 -11.10
C VAL A 482 21.93 -14.96 -10.67
N ARG A 483 22.21 -14.79 -9.37
CA ARG A 483 23.58 -14.85 -8.81
C ARG A 483 24.12 -16.29 -8.83
N GLU A 484 23.28 -17.27 -8.56
CA GLU A 484 23.59 -18.70 -8.70
C GLU A 484 23.86 -19.07 -10.15
N GLU A 485 23.08 -18.54 -11.09
CA GLU A 485 23.25 -18.77 -12.52
C GLU A 485 24.53 -18.10 -13.05
N LYS A 486 24.79 -16.84 -12.66
CA LYS A 486 26.05 -16.14 -13.00
C LYS A 486 27.28 -16.79 -12.37
N SER A 487 27.19 -17.25 -11.12
CA SER A 487 28.29 -17.98 -10.48
C SER A 487 28.49 -19.36 -11.12
N ALA A 488 27.43 -20.05 -11.52
CA ALA A 488 27.49 -21.29 -12.28
C ALA A 488 28.04 -21.09 -13.71
N GLU A 489 27.78 -19.94 -14.34
CA GLU A 489 28.37 -19.54 -15.62
C GLU A 489 29.86 -19.21 -15.48
N LEU A 490 30.27 -18.49 -14.44
CA LEU A 490 31.67 -18.17 -14.18
C LEU A 490 32.50 -19.43 -13.84
N VAL A 491 31.89 -20.39 -13.12
CA VAL A 491 32.47 -21.72 -12.88
C VAL A 491 32.56 -22.54 -14.17
N ARG A 492 31.56 -22.46 -15.07
CA ARG A 492 31.62 -23.06 -16.42
C ARG A 492 32.69 -22.41 -17.31
N ALA A 493 32.95 -21.12 -17.12
CA ALA A 493 33.92 -20.34 -17.88
C ALA A 493 35.37 -20.46 -17.35
N GLY A 494 35.60 -21.20 -16.26
CA GLY A 494 36.94 -21.54 -15.78
C GLY A 494 37.75 -20.36 -15.20
N GLN A 495 37.11 -19.25 -14.86
CA GLN A 495 37.76 -18.10 -14.21
C GLN A 495 37.45 -18.10 -12.72
N ALA A 496 38.48 -18.27 -11.89
CA ALA A 496 38.38 -18.21 -10.43
C ALA A 496 38.02 -16.77 -9.99
N ALA A 497 36.86 -16.61 -9.35
CA ALA A 497 36.47 -15.36 -8.71
C ALA A 497 37.32 -15.11 -7.45
N PRO A 498 37.68 -13.85 -7.14
CA PRO A 498 38.54 -13.55 -6.01
C PRO A 498 37.70 -13.45 -4.72
N GLY A 499 38.03 -14.26 -3.70
CA GLY A 499 37.75 -13.88 -2.30
C GLY A 499 36.97 -14.82 -1.37
N GLU A 500 36.53 -16.02 -1.75
CA GLU A 500 35.85 -16.92 -0.79
C GLU A 500 36.30 -18.38 -0.95
N GLY A 501 37.30 -18.76 -0.16
CA GLY A 501 37.79 -20.14 -0.06
C GLY A 501 36.96 -21.03 0.87
N VAL A 502 35.90 -20.53 1.51
CA VAL A 502 35.10 -21.30 2.48
C VAL A 502 34.06 -22.15 1.73
N PRO A 503 34.10 -23.49 1.86
CA PRO A 503 33.13 -24.36 1.20
C PRO A 503 31.69 -24.14 1.72
N LYS A 504 30.69 -24.24 0.83
CA LYS A 504 29.27 -24.07 1.19
C LYS A 504 28.84 -25.03 2.32
N LEU A 505 28.02 -24.55 3.26
CA LEU A 505 27.45 -25.29 4.40
C LEU A 505 26.92 -26.69 4.01
N ASP A 506 25.97 -26.75 3.07
CA ASP A 506 25.35 -28.01 2.64
C ASP A 506 26.36 -29.00 2.02
N ALA A 507 27.40 -28.49 1.36
CA ALA A 507 28.44 -29.33 0.79
C ALA A 507 29.30 -29.99 1.88
N VAL A 508 29.66 -29.28 2.95
CA VAL A 508 30.44 -29.82 4.06
C VAL A 508 29.61 -30.80 4.88
N PHE A 509 28.34 -30.48 5.16
CA PHE A 509 27.41 -31.38 5.84
C PHE A 509 27.15 -32.67 5.03
N SER A 510 27.00 -32.55 3.72
CA SER A 510 26.91 -33.72 2.82
C SER A 510 28.19 -34.56 2.83
N GLN A 511 29.38 -33.94 2.91
CA GLN A 511 30.64 -34.67 3.06
C GLN A 511 30.72 -35.43 4.39
N ALA A 512 30.26 -34.82 5.49
CA ALA A 512 30.20 -35.46 6.80
C ALA A 512 29.22 -36.65 6.82
N ARG A 513 28.01 -36.48 6.29
CA ARG A 513 27.00 -37.56 6.15
C ARG A 513 27.51 -38.74 5.32
N ASN A 514 28.28 -38.45 4.28
CA ASN A 514 28.87 -39.46 3.40
C ASN A 514 30.22 -40.01 3.90
N GLY A 515 30.66 -39.65 5.11
CA GLY A 515 31.90 -40.14 5.70
C GLY A 515 33.20 -39.71 5.00
N ARG A 516 33.18 -38.61 4.23
CA ARG A 516 34.34 -38.12 3.45
C ARG A 516 35.29 -37.29 4.32
N ILE A 517 35.91 -37.93 5.31
CA ILE A 517 36.75 -37.29 6.35
C ILE A 517 37.78 -36.30 5.78
N LYS A 518 38.54 -36.71 4.76
CA LYS A 518 39.59 -35.86 4.15
C LYS A 518 39.05 -34.54 3.60
N ARG A 519 37.86 -34.56 2.98
CA ARG A 519 37.26 -33.34 2.40
C ARG A 519 36.68 -32.44 3.48
N VAL A 520 36.14 -33.02 4.54
CA VAL A 520 35.70 -32.23 5.71
C VAL A 520 36.90 -31.56 6.37
N GLU A 521 38.02 -32.28 6.51
CA GLU A 521 39.27 -31.72 7.04
C GLU A 521 39.86 -30.61 6.15
N GLU A 522 39.88 -30.81 4.83
CA GLU A 522 40.23 -29.76 3.86
C GLU A 522 39.32 -28.54 4.01
N SER A 523 38.01 -28.74 4.20
CA SER A 523 37.04 -27.66 4.37
C SER A 523 37.26 -26.89 5.68
N LEU A 524 37.57 -27.58 6.77
CA LEU A 524 37.93 -26.96 8.05
C LEU A 524 39.26 -26.18 7.94
N ASN A 525 40.24 -26.68 7.19
CA ASN A 525 41.50 -25.98 6.96
C ASN A 525 41.32 -24.71 6.11
N LEU A 526 40.29 -24.67 5.27
CA LEU A 526 39.90 -23.50 4.47
C LEU A 526 39.13 -22.43 5.28
N GLY A 527 38.95 -22.62 6.58
CA GLY A 527 38.31 -21.65 7.47
C GLY A 527 36.80 -21.85 7.65
N PHE A 528 36.28 -23.04 7.36
CA PHE A 528 34.88 -23.36 7.63
C PHE A 528 34.60 -23.36 9.15
N PRO A 529 33.54 -22.68 9.62
CA PRO A 529 33.21 -22.62 11.05
C PRO A 529 32.85 -24.01 11.58
N ILE A 530 33.49 -24.42 12.67
CA ILE A 530 33.35 -25.79 13.20
C ILE A 530 31.97 -26.04 13.85
N ASP A 531 31.41 -25.02 14.49
CA ASP A 531 30.09 -25.05 15.13
C ASP A 531 28.99 -24.54 14.18
N ALA A 532 29.20 -24.66 12.87
CA ALA A 532 28.16 -24.36 11.90
C ALA A 532 26.96 -25.29 12.09
N GLU A 533 25.76 -24.75 11.96
CA GLU A 533 24.50 -25.49 12.11
C GLU A 533 23.82 -25.72 10.76
N ASP A 534 23.29 -26.92 10.54
CA ASP A 534 22.40 -27.21 9.41
C ASP A 534 20.96 -26.73 9.69
N ALA A 535 20.04 -26.83 8.72
CA ALA A 535 18.64 -26.39 8.82
C ALA A 535 17.82 -27.00 10.00
N LYS A 536 18.38 -28.01 10.70
CA LYS A 536 17.79 -28.63 11.91
C LYS A 536 18.49 -28.22 13.22
N GLY A 537 19.43 -27.28 13.17
CA GLY A 537 20.29 -26.90 14.30
C GLY A 537 21.37 -27.92 14.63
N ASN A 538 21.65 -28.88 13.73
CA ASN A 538 22.65 -29.92 13.96
C ASN A 538 24.05 -29.42 13.59
N THR A 539 25.03 -29.64 14.47
CA THR A 539 26.45 -29.36 14.19
C THR A 539 27.12 -30.51 13.44
N LEU A 540 28.32 -30.24 12.90
CA LEU A 540 29.16 -31.28 12.29
C LEU A 540 29.45 -32.44 13.25
N LEU A 541 29.59 -32.14 14.55
CA LEU A 541 29.82 -33.13 15.59
C LEU A 541 28.62 -34.08 15.73
N MET A 542 27.40 -33.56 15.81
CA MET A 542 26.18 -34.37 15.90
C MET A 542 26.03 -35.31 14.70
N VAL A 543 26.32 -34.81 13.49
CA VAL A 543 26.27 -35.62 12.27
C VAL A 543 27.35 -36.71 12.27
N ALA A 544 28.56 -36.41 12.75
CA ALA A 544 29.63 -37.39 12.86
C ALA A 544 29.28 -38.50 13.87
N VAL A 545 28.66 -38.13 15.00
CA VAL A 545 28.22 -39.06 16.05
C VAL A 545 27.04 -39.90 15.60
N GLN A 546 26.06 -39.32 14.90
CA GLN A 546 24.94 -40.05 14.32
C GLN A 546 25.41 -41.13 13.32
N GLN A 547 26.50 -40.89 12.60
CA GLN A 547 27.12 -41.85 11.68
C GLN A 547 28.15 -42.77 12.35
N THR A 548 28.24 -42.74 13.69
CA THR A 548 29.20 -43.51 14.53
C THR A 548 30.65 -43.39 14.05
N ASN A 549 31.01 -42.26 13.44
CA ASN A 549 32.33 -42.05 12.83
C ASN A 549 33.33 -41.50 13.86
N GLN A 550 33.98 -42.41 14.58
CA GLN A 550 34.96 -42.08 15.62
C GLN A 550 36.12 -41.19 15.13
N LYS A 551 36.60 -41.41 13.91
CA LYS A 551 37.73 -40.65 13.35
C LYS A 551 37.36 -39.20 13.07
N LEU A 552 36.18 -38.97 12.49
CA LEU A 552 35.69 -37.61 12.24
C LEU A 552 35.38 -36.89 13.56
N THR A 553 34.77 -37.60 14.51
CA THR A 553 34.45 -37.08 15.84
C THR A 553 35.71 -36.65 16.58
N ALA A 554 36.77 -37.48 16.58
CA ALA A 554 38.05 -37.12 17.18
C ALA A 554 38.69 -35.88 16.55
N ILE A 555 38.62 -35.73 15.22
CA ILE A 555 39.13 -34.53 14.52
C ILE A 555 38.35 -33.29 14.94
N LEU A 556 37.01 -33.35 14.98
CA LEU A 556 36.17 -32.21 15.34
C LEU A 556 36.40 -31.79 16.80
N ILE A 557 36.48 -32.74 17.74
CA ILE A 557 36.79 -32.44 19.14
C ILE A 557 38.19 -31.85 19.29
N SER A 558 39.19 -32.39 18.58
CA SER A 558 40.56 -31.85 18.61
C SER A 558 40.67 -30.41 18.09
N ARG A 559 39.70 -29.99 17.27
CA ARG A 559 39.59 -28.65 16.68
C ARG A 559 38.68 -27.72 17.50
N GLY A 560 38.17 -28.18 18.65
CA GLY A 560 37.40 -27.37 19.59
C GLY A 560 35.90 -27.27 19.30
N ALA A 561 35.30 -28.28 18.65
CA ALA A 561 33.85 -28.34 18.48
C ALA A 561 33.12 -28.36 19.83
N ASP A 562 32.00 -27.64 19.93
CA ASP A 562 31.18 -27.63 21.14
C ASP A 562 30.47 -28.99 21.35
N LEU A 563 30.79 -29.66 22.47
CA LEU A 563 30.24 -30.96 22.85
C LEU A 563 28.79 -30.85 23.33
N ASN A 564 28.42 -29.69 23.88
CA ASN A 564 27.18 -29.47 24.61
C ASN A 564 26.16 -28.66 23.80
N HIS A 565 26.44 -28.39 22.52
CA HIS A 565 25.50 -27.73 21.61
C HIS A 565 24.17 -28.48 21.58
N GLN A 566 23.05 -27.75 21.65
CA GLN A 566 21.70 -28.30 21.56
C GLN A 566 21.09 -27.93 20.21
N ASN A 567 20.58 -28.92 19.49
CA ASN A 567 19.88 -28.66 18.23
C ASN A 567 18.48 -28.11 18.45
N ALA A 568 17.70 -27.91 17.37
CA ALA A 568 16.34 -27.38 17.46
C ALA A 568 15.37 -28.25 18.30
N ALA A 569 15.70 -29.52 18.55
CA ALA A 569 14.96 -30.43 19.42
C ALA A 569 15.53 -30.51 20.85
N GLY A 570 16.56 -29.72 21.18
CA GLY A 570 17.26 -29.76 22.46
C GLY A 570 18.24 -30.93 22.61
N ASN A 571 18.44 -31.74 21.56
CA ASN A 571 19.31 -32.91 21.61
C ASN A 571 20.78 -32.49 21.45
N THR A 572 21.65 -33.04 22.30
CA THR A 572 23.11 -32.87 22.24
C THR A 572 23.78 -33.99 21.45
N ALA A 573 25.08 -33.86 21.16
CA ALA A 573 25.86 -34.94 20.55
C ALA A 573 25.81 -36.24 21.40
N LEU A 574 25.74 -36.13 22.73
CA LEU A 574 25.65 -37.29 23.62
C LEU A 574 24.30 -38.04 23.50
N HIS A 575 23.19 -37.32 23.26
CA HIS A 575 21.90 -37.95 22.98
C HIS A 575 21.96 -38.79 21.69
N TYR A 576 22.64 -38.28 20.65
CA TYR A 576 22.85 -39.04 19.41
C TYR A 576 23.78 -40.24 19.62
N ALA A 577 24.79 -40.14 20.48
CA ALA A 577 25.69 -41.26 20.78
C ALA A 577 24.94 -42.43 21.42
N MET A 578 24.14 -42.17 22.47
CA MET A 578 23.39 -43.23 23.17
C MET A 578 22.31 -43.88 22.30
N ALA A 579 21.74 -43.14 21.35
CA ALA A 579 20.68 -43.66 20.47
C ALA A 579 21.22 -44.44 19.25
N TYR A 580 22.37 -44.04 18.70
CA TYR A 580 22.89 -44.61 17.44
C TYR A 580 24.11 -45.52 17.61
N ASP A 581 24.80 -45.49 18.77
CA ASP A 581 25.92 -46.37 19.09
C ASP A 581 25.53 -47.43 20.15
N PRO A 582 25.11 -48.63 19.73
CA PRO A 582 24.70 -49.69 20.65
C PRO A 582 25.87 -50.24 21.49
N GLU A 583 27.12 -50.00 21.10
CA GLU A 583 28.30 -50.44 21.84
C GLU A 583 28.70 -49.43 22.93
N GLY A 584 28.13 -48.21 22.93
CA GLY A 584 28.37 -47.18 23.93
C GLY A 584 29.75 -46.50 23.88
N VAL A 585 30.62 -46.94 22.97
CA VAL A 585 32.02 -46.49 22.86
C VAL A 585 32.10 -44.99 22.55
N MET A 586 31.21 -44.47 21.70
CA MET A 586 31.15 -43.05 21.37
C MET A 586 30.63 -42.21 22.54
N GLY A 587 29.70 -42.74 23.33
CA GLY A 587 29.19 -42.09 24.54
C GLY A 587 30.28 -41.96 25.59
N GLU A 588 31.00 -43.06 25.86
CA GLU A 588 32.17 -43.05 26.77
C GLU A 588 33.24 -42.06 26.30
N PHE A 589 33.54 -42.04 25.00
CA PHE A 589 34.53 -41.13 24.43
C PHE A 589 34.13 -39.65 24.59
N LEU A 590 32.85 -39.30 24.40
CA LEU A 590 32.36 -37.93 24.59
C LEU A 590 32.39 -37.50 26.06
N ILE A 591 32.00 -38.39 26.98
CA ILE A 591 32.05 -38.15 28.42
C ILE A 591 33.50 -37.97 28.89
N GLU A 592 34.43 -38.79 28.41
CA GLU A 592 35.87 -38.64 28.70
C GLU A 592 36.41 -37.27 28.25
N LYS A 593 35.84 -36.70 27.17
CA LYS A 593 36.20 -35.37 26.66
C LYS A 593 35.45 -34.22 27.32
N GLY A 594 34.57 -34.49 28.28
CA GLY A 594 33.88 -33.48 29.09
C GLY A 594 32.51 -33.07 28.57
N ALA A 595 31.82 -33.93 27.81
CA ALA A 595 30.41 -33.73 27.49
C ALA A 595 29.55 -33.81 28.77
N ASP A 596 28.58 -32.89 28.89
CA ASP A 596 27.66 -32.81 30.02
C ASP A 596 26.49 -33.80 29.82
N ASP A 597 26.33 -34.73 30.76
CA ASP A 597 25.27 -35.74 30.75
C ASP A 597 23.99 -35.30 31.47
N SER A 598 24.01 -34.14 32.11
CA SER A 598 22.86 -33.57 32.83
C SER A 598 21.89 -32.79 31.93
N LEU A 599 22.27 -32.51 30.68
CA LEU A 599 21.46 -31.75 29.74
C LEU A 599 20.25 -32.56 29.27
N GLU A 600 19.07 -32.01 29.46
CA GLU A 600 17.81 -32.57 28.97
C GLU A 600 17.40 -31.94 27.63
N ASN A 601 16.77 -32.74 26.77
CA ASN A 601 16.20 -32.24 25.52
C ASN A 601 14.88 -31.48 25.75
N VAL A 602 14.26 -30.95 24.68
CA VAL A 602 13.00 -30.21 24.78
C VAL A 602 11.86 -31.06 25.35
N VAL A 603 11.94 -32.39 25.24
CA VAL A 603 10.96 -33.35 25.75
C VAL A 603 11.18 -33.65 27.25
N GLY A 604 12.29 -33.20 27.84
CA GLY A 604 12.67 -33.49 29.22
C GLY A 604 13.33 -34.86 29.40
N LEU A 605 13.87 -35.43 28.33
CA LEU A 605 14.62 -36.69 28.37
C LEU A 605 16.11 -36.40 28.54
N SER A 606 16.78 -37.16 29.41
CA SER A 606 18.24 -37.14 29.53
C SER A 606 18.88 -37.95 28.39
N CYS A 607 20.19 -37.79 28.20
CA CYS A 607 20.94 -38.52 27.18
C CYS A 607 20.80 -40.05 27.28
N TYR A 608 20.53 -40.60 28.47
CA TYR A 608 20.31 -42.03 28.70
C TYR A 608 18.91 -42.52 28.29
N ASP A 609 17.91 -41.63 28.23
CA ASP A 609 16.51 -41.98 27.95
C ASP A 609 16.20 -42.05 26.44
N GLY A 610 17.12 -41.57 25.60
CA GLY A 610 17.02 -41.59 24.14
C GLY A 610 16.52 -40.27 23.53
N LEU A 611 16.28 -40.26 22.22
CA LEU A 611 16.02 -39.04 21.44
C LEU A 611 14.57 -38.53 21.46
N GLY A 612 13.63 -39.31 22.01
CA GLY A 612 12.18 -39.06 21.92
C GLY A 612 11.65 -39.31 20.50
N ASP A 613 10.59 -40.10 20.36
CA ASP A 613 9.91 -40.36 19.07
C ASP A 613 8.95 -39.22 18.66
#